data_AF-A0A1H8CHP0-F1
#
_entry.id   AF-A0A1H8CHP0-F1
#
_cell.length_a   1.000
_cell.length_b   1.000
_cell.length_c   1.000
_cell.angle_alpha   90.00
_cell.angle_beta   90.00
_cell.angle_gamma   90.00
#
_symmetry.space_group_name_H-M   'P 1'
#
loop_
_entity.id
_entity.type
_entity.pdbx_description
1 polymer ?
#
loop_
_entity_poly.entity_id
_entity_poly.type
_entity_poly.pdbx_seq_one_letter_code
_entity_poly.pdbx_strand_id
1 'polypeptide(L)' 'MPSSVKPSEFDPSELVFVTTHVSDAEVSAVSAVIRGLLREESDERRAAPEPGQSAWQQSQRPLRKPVHPGPGRWRGFTG' A
#
# COMPACT_ATOMS: atom_id res chain seq x y z
N MET A 1 -27.95 4.55 12.68
CA MET A 1 -26.60 3.96 12.72
C MET A 1 -25.99 4.17 11.35
N PRO A 2 -24.92 4.97 11.17
CA PRO A 2 -24.22 4.97 9.90
C PRO A 2 -23.51 3.62 9.74
N SER A 3 -23.88 2.88 8.70
CA SER A 3 -23.27 1.60 8.36
C SER A 3 -21.77 1.80 8.15
N SER A 4 -20.95 1.03 8.86
CA SER A 4 -19.51 1.00 8.64
C SER A 4 -19.26 0.29 7.30
N VAL A 5 -19.27 1.06 6.22
CA VAL A 5 -18.86 0.60 4.89
C VAL A 5 -17.43 0.08 5.04
N LYS A 6 -17.20 -1.20 4.71
CA LYS A 6 -15.83 -1.73 4.66
C LYS A 6 -15.06 -0.90 3.64
N PRO A 7 -13.79 -0.56 3.86
CA PRO A 7 -13.02 0.25 2.91
C PRO A 7 -12.92 -0.36 1.50
N SER A 8 -13.24 -1.66 1.35
CA SER A 8 -13.33 -2.37 0.06
C SER A 8 -14.71 -2.35 -0.60
N GLU A 9 -15.73 -1.77 0.05
CA GLU A 9 -17.12 -1.77 -0.39
C GLU A 9 -17.47 -0.38 -0.91
N PHE A 10 -17.33 -0.19 -2.22
CA PHE A 10 -17.65 1.05 -2.91
C PHE A 10 -19.17 1.22 -3.06
N ASP A 11 -19.72 2.38 -2.68
CA ASP A 11 -21.13 2.74 -2.92
C ASP A 11 -21.27 3.45 -4.27
N PRO A 12 -22.00 2.88 -5.24
CA PRO A 12 -22.21 3.50 -6.55
C PRO A 12 -22.94 4.85 -6.48
N SER A 13 -23.63 5.16 -5.39
CA SER A 13 -24.30 6.45 -5.17
C SER A 13 -23.32 7.63 -5.04
N GLU A 14 -22.04 7.36 -4.83
CA GLU A 14 -20.98 8.37 -4.79
C GLU A 14 -20.53 8.83 -6.19
N LEU A 15 -20.95 8.15 -7.27
CA LEU A 15 -20.61 8.53 -8.63
C LEU A 15 -21.43 9.71 -9.14
N VAL A 16 -20.76 10.72 -9.67
CA VAL A 16 -21.38 11.86 -10.34
C VAL A 16 -21.10 11.79 -11.84
N PHE A 17 -22.16 11.64 -12.63
CA PHE A 17 -22.09 11.68 -14.10
C PHE A 17 -22.31 13.12 -14.57
N VAL A 18 -21.29 13.72 -15.18
CA VAL A 18 -21.33 15.11 -15.67
C VAL A 18 -21.96 15.19 -17.07
N THR A 19 -21.90 14.11 -17.83
CA THR A 19 -22.51 14.00 -19.16
C THR A 19 -24.02 13.83 -19.06
N THR A 20 -24.77 14.43 -19.97
CA THR A 20 -26.22 14.23 -20.06
C THR A 20 -26.54 12.90 -20.76
N HIS A 21 -27.74 12.35 -20.51
CA HIS A 21 -28.27 11.15 -21.16
C HIS A 21 -27.46 9.85 -20.93
N VAL A 22 -26.86 9.69 -19.75
CA VAL A 22 -26.26 8.40 -19.36
C VAL A 22 -27.39 7.41 -19.05
N SER A 23 -27.35 6.25 -19.71
CA SER A 23 -28.31 5.18 -19.51
C SER A 23 -28.00 4.34 -18.26
N ASP A 24 -29.02 3.67 -17.72
CA ASP A 24 -28.86 2.76 -16.58
C ASP A 24 -27.83 1.64 -16.86
N ALA A 25 -27.75 1.20 -18.12
CA ALA A 25 -26.78 0.20 -18.57
C ALA A 25 -25.34 0.72 -18.48
N GLU A 26 -25.10 1.98 -18.87
CA GLU A 26 -23.79 2.62 -18.79
C GLU A 26 -23.39 2.89 -17.33
N VAL A 27 -24.33 3.38 -16.51
CA VAL A 27 -24.11 3.57 -15.06
C VAL A 27 -23.70 2.25 -14.41
N SER A 28 -24.41 1.16 -14.72
CA SER A 28 -24.11 -0.18 -14.20
C SER A 28 -22.74 -0.69 -14.67
N ALA A 29 -22.41 -0.52 -15.95
CA ALA A 29 -21.14 -0.95 -16.51
C ALA A 29 -19.96 -0.23 -15.84
N VAL A 30 -20.02 1.10 -15.72
CA VAL A 30 -18.96 1.89 -15.06
C VAL A 30 -18.82 1.51 -13.59
N SER A 31 -19.95 1.37 -12.88
CA SER A 31 -19.95 0.96 -11.47
C SER A 31 -19.31 -0.42 -11.28
N ALA A 32 -19.61 -1.37 -12.16
CA ALA A 32 -19.03 -2.72 -12.12
C ALA A 32 -17.51 -2.71 -12.37
N VAL A 33 -17.05 -1.90 -13.33
CA VAL A 33 -15.61 -1.75 -13.64
C VAL A 33 -14.86 -1.15 -12.45
N ILE A 34 -15.34 -0.04 -11.88
CA ILE A 34 -14.72 0.61 -10.73
C ILE A 34 -14.69 -0.35 -9.53
N ARG A 35 -15.80 -1.06 -9.26
CA ARG A 35 -15.86 -2.07 -8.20
C ARG A 35 -14.87 -3.21 -8.42
N GLY A 36 -14.67 -3.65 -9.67
CA GLY A 36 -13.68 -4.65 -10.03
C GLY A 36 -12.25 -4.19 -9.72
N LEU A 37 -11.89 -2.98 -10.16
CA LEU A 37 -10.55 -2.40 -9.94
C LEU A 37 -10.24 -2.20 -8.44
N LEU A 38 -11.19 -1.69 -7.67
CA LEU A 38 -11.01 -1.51 -6.22
C LEU A 38 -10.85 -2.84 -5.48
N ARG A 39 -11.53 -3.89 -5.95
CA ARG A 39 -11.40 -5.23 -5.37
C ARG A 39 -10.03 -5.81 -5.66
N GLU A 40 -9.55 -5.70 -6.90
CA GLU A 40 -8.20 -6.14 -7.30
C GLU A 40 -7.12 -5.45 -6.45
N GLU A 41 -7.19 -4.12 -6.34
CA GLU A 41 -6.23 -3.34 -5.55
C GLU A 41 -6.27 -3.71 -4.05
N SER A 42 -7.47 -3.95 -3.51
CA SER A 42 -7.64 -4.43 -2.14
C SER A 42 -7.13 -5.85 -1.93
N ASP A 43 -7.28 -6.72 -2.93
CA ASP A 43 -6.82 -8.11 -2.91
C ASP A 43 -5.28 -8.15 -3.02
N GLU A 44 -4.67 -7.31 -3.86
CA GLU A 44 -3.21 -7.13 -3.95
C GLU A 44 -2.62 -6.63 -2.63
N ARG A 45 -3.24 -5.63 -1.99
CA ARG A 45 -2.82 -5.16 -0.66
C ARG A 45 -2.92 -6.24 0.41
N ARG A 46 -3.92 -7.12 0.34
CA ARG A 46 -4.06 -8.27 1.25
C ARG A 46 -3.10 -9.42 0.93
N ALA A 47 -2.74 -9.60 -0.34
CA ALA A 47 -1.80 -10.60 -0.80
C ALA A 47 -0.34 -10.17 -0.60
N ALA A 48 -0.09 -8.87 -0.47
CA ALA A 48 1.20 -8.35 -0.09
C ALA A 48 1.61 -8.99 1.24
N PRO A 49 2.77 -9.69 1.30
CA PRO A 49 3.23 -10.23 2.56
C PRO A 49 3.38 -9.06 3.54
N GLU A 50 2.83 -9.22 4.75
CA GLU A 50 3.13 -8.33 5.87
C GLU A 50 4.64 -8.09 5.89
N PRO A 51 5.12 -6.84 6.04
CA PRO A 51 6.55 -6.56 6.12
C PRO A 51 7.12 -7.22 7.37
N GLY A 52 7.43 -8.51 7.25
CA GLY A 52 8.17 -9.28 8.23
C GLY A 52 9.59 -8.75 8.32
N GLN A 53 10.29 -9.09 9.40
CA GLN A 53 11.70 -8.72 9.53
C GLN A 53 12.48 -9.22 8.32
N SER A 54 13.06 -8.29 7.57
CA SER A 54 13.96 -8.60 6.46
C SER A 54 15.14 -9.43 6.94
N ALA A 55 15.72 -10.24 6.05
CA ALA A 55 16.94 -10.99 6.36
C ALA A 55 18.09 -10.08 6.84
N TRP A 56 18.10 -8.81 6.39
CA TRP A 56 19.02 -7.79 6.88
C TRP A 56 18.73 -7.40 8.34
N GLN A 57 17.48 -7.14 8.71
CA GLN A 57 17.07 -6.88 10.09
C GLN A 57 17.32 -8.08 11.02
N GLN A 58 17.11 -9.31 10.55
CA GLN A 58 17.41 -10.53 11.31
C GLN A 58 18.91 -10.71 11.56
N SER A 59 19.76 -10.26 10.63
CA SER A 59 21.22 -10.36 10.72
C SER A 59 21.90 -9.14 11.35
N GLN A 60 21.15 -8.08 11.69
CA GLN A 60 21.67 -6.93 12.45
C GLN A 60 22.01 -7.36 13.88
N ARG A 61 23.23 -7.85 14.07
CA ARG A 61 23.80 -8.06 15.41
C ARG A 61 24.06 -6.70 16.07
N PRO A 62 23.75 -6.52 17.35
CA PRO A 62 24.07 -5.29 18.06
C PRO A 62 25.58 -5.02 17.96
N LEU A 63 25.94 -3.83 17.50
CA LEU A 63 27.32 -3.36 17.53
C LEU A 63 27.77 -3.36 19.00
N ARG A 64 28.76 -4.20 19.33
CA ARG A 64 29.27 -4.34 20.71
C ARG A 64 29.84 -3.02 21.27
N LYS A 65 30.17 -2.06 20.39
CA LYS A 65 30.67 -0.73 20.74
C LYS A 65 30.16 0.31 19.74
N PRO A 66 29.82 1.53 20.19
CA PRO A 66 29.52 2.65 19.30
C PRO A 66 30.70 2.94 18.38
N VAL A 67 30.43 3.16 17.09
CA VAL A 67 31.41 3.70 16.15
C VAL A 67 31.34 5.22 16.24
N HIS A 68 32.45 5.86 16.61
CA HIS A 68 32.55 7.32 16.65
C HIS A 68 33.14 7.83 15.33
N PRO A 69 32.34 8.41 14.42
CA PRO A 69 32.85 8.94 13.16
C PRO A 69 33.77 10.14 13.42
N GLY A 70 34.89 10.20 12.70
CA GLY A 70 35.83 11.32 12.77
C GLY A 70 37.08 11.08 11.91
N PRO A 71 37.82 12.14 11.55
CA PRO A 71 39.08 12.02 10.83
C PRO A 71 40.04 11.03 11.53
N GLY A 72 40.56 10.05 10.80
CA GLY A 72 41.47 9.02 11.33
C GLY A 72 40.84 7.94 12.22
N ARG A 73 39.51 7.97 12.47
CA ARG A 73 38.83 6.96 13.33
C ARG A 73 38.20 5.81 12.57
N TRP A 74 38.07 5.92 11.26
CA TRP A 74 37.77 4.79 10.40
C TRP A 74 39.04 3.94 10.31
N ARG A 75 38.98 2.65 10.65
CA ARG A 75 40.14 1.74 10.50
C ARG A 75 40.56 1.80 9.04
N GLY A 76 41.72 2.40 8.78
CA GLY A 76 42.29 2.51 7.45
C GLY A 76 42.55 1.12 6.88
N PHE A 77 42.04 0.89 5.67
CA PHE A 77 42.67 -0.10 4.80
C PHE A 77 44.01 0.51 4.36
N THR A 78 45.07 0.16 5.08
CA THR A 78 46.44 0.35 4.62
C THR A 78 47.05 -1.03 4.49
N GLY A 79 47.26 -1.48 3.25
CA GLY A 79 48.09 -2.65 2.89
C GLY A 79 47.56 -3.99 3.37
#